data_AF-A0A1H3N1M7-F1
#
_entry.id   AF-A0A1H3N1M7-F1
#
_cell.length_a   1.000
_cell.length_b   1.000
_cell.length_c   1.000
_cell.angle_alpha   90.00
_cell.angle_beta   90.00
_cell.angle_gamma   90.00
#
_symmetry.space_group_name_H-M   'P 1'
#
loop_
_entity.id
_entity.type
_entity.pdbx_description
1 polymer ?
#
loop_
_entity_poly.entity_id
_entity_poly.type
_entity_poly.pdbx_seq_one_letter_code
_entity_poly.pdbx_strand_id
1 'polypeptide(L)'
;MIRNPIDVATRVSPNLSALIESRLNDADIDQPITLATIRTFVIGLLPAAFTETEQLHHFDVNESLLDELDGLIDEFGETALAIDFVQDVASEPLSRVIEAVMYDENRQAPPTLGAIKEAIFSGLLARLVGEGALDEDEDDGLLAEIDTLIERYGEEALAENFLRYE
;
A
#
# COMPACT_ATOMS: atom_id res chain seq x y z
N MET A 1 3.43 -24.73 -13.43
CA MET A 1 2.43 -23.64 -13.40
C MET A 1 3.22 -22.37 -13.17
N ILE A 2 3.20 -21.45 -14.14
CA ILE A 2 3.80 -20.13 -13.96
C ILE A 2 2.74 -19.36 -13.19
N ARG A 3 2.89 -19.23 -11.87
CA ARG A 3 2.00 -18.39 -11.05
C ARG A 3 2.26 -16.96 -11.51
N ASN A 4 1.24 -16.30 -12.05
CA ASN A 4 1.38 -14.92 -12.49
C ASN A 4 1.63 -14.04 -11.25
N PRO A 5 2.53 -13.04 -11.32
CA PRO A 5 2.81 -12.13 -10.21
C PRO A 5 1.56 -11.42 -9.68
N ILE A 6 0.55 -11.20 -10.55
CA ILE A 6 -0.73 -10.60 -10.17
C ILE A 6 -1.53 -11.49 -9.18
N ASP A 7 -1.42 -12.82 -9.27
CA ASP A 7 -2.17 -13.76 -8.38
C ASP A 7 -1.58 -13.85 -6.96
N VAL A 8 -0.29 -13.54 -6.81
CA VAL A 8 0.40 -13.56 -5.51
C VAL A 8 0.27 -12.24 -4.77
N ALA A 9 0.29 -11.10 -5.47
CA ALA A 9 0.02 -9.79 -4.89
C ALA A 9 -1.37 -9.73 -4.21
N THR A 10 -2.40 -10.35 -4.80
CA THR A 10 -3.75 -10.39 -4.21
C THR A 10 -3.89 -11.24 -2.94
N ARG A 11 -2.85 -11.98 -2.55
CA ARG A 11 -2.85 -12.83 -1.34
C ARG A 11 -2.18 -12.19 -0.15
N VAL A 12 -1.64 -10.99 -0.35
CA VAL A 12 -0.94 -10.23 0.67
C VAL A 12 -1.91 -9.16 1.20
N SER A 13 -1.85 -8.85 2.48
CA SER A 13 -2.59 -7.78 3.10
C SER A 13 -2.01 -6.43 2.66
N PRO A 14 -2.83 -5.37 2.64
CA PRO A 14 -2.35 -4.03 2.29
C PRO A 14 -1.20 -3.58 3.19
N ASN A 15 -1.27 -3.89 4.49
CA ASN A 15 -0.23 -3.56 5.46
C ASN A 15 1.09 -4.28 5.15
N LEU A 16 1.03 -5.56 4.78
CA LEU A 16 2.23 -6.31 4.43
C LEU A 16 2.82 -5.84 3.10
N SER A 17 1.98 -5.55 2.12
CA SER A 17 2.38 -4.97 0.84
C SER A 17 3.09 -3.62 1.01
N ALA A 18 2.49 -2.69 1.77
CA ALA A 18 3.07 -1.38 2.04
C ALA A 18 4.40 -1.48 2.80
N LEU A 19 4.51 -2.43 3.73
CA LEU A 19 5.77 -2.70 4.45
C LEU A 19 6.86 -3.22 3.50
N ILE A 20 6.51 -4.13 2.59
CA ILE A 20 7.44 -4.65 1.58
C ILE A 20 7.88 -3.53 0.63
N GLU A 21 6.95 -2.71 0.16
CA GLU A 21 7.25 -1.59 -0.75
C GLU A 21 8.12 -0.52 -0.06
N SER A 22 7.81 -0.14 1.17
CA SER A 22 8.65 0.75 1.97
C SER A 22 10.08 0.22 2.10
N ARG A 23 10.24 -1.09 2.31
CA ARG A 23 11.56 -1.73 2.39
C ARG A 23 12.30 -1.75 1.05
N LEU A 24 11.60 -1.93 -0.06
CA LEU A 24 12.19 -1.88 -1.40
C LEU A 24 12.64 -0.46 -1.76
N ASN A 25 11.90 0.57 -1.34
CA ASN A 25 12.25 1.98 -1.59
C ASN A 25 13.35 2.52 -0.67
N ASP A 26 13.43 2.05 0.59
CA ASP A 26 14.48 2.43 1.56
C ASP A 26 15.83 1.72 1.27
N ALA A 27 15.77 0.62 0.52
CA ALA A 27 16.90 -0.20 0.17
C ALA A 27 17.70 0.36 -1.02
N ASP A 28 18.75 1.14 -0.73
CA ASP A 28 19.88 1.40 -1.65
C ASP A 28 20.74 0.11 -1.80
N ILE A 29 20.13 -1.02 -2.20
CA ILE A 29 20.71 -2.36 -2.03
C ILE A 29 20.92 -3.05 -3.38
N ASP A 30 22.18 -3.45 -3.62
CA ASP A 30 22.69 -4.25 -4.76
C ASP A 30 22.12 -5.69 -4.83
N GLN A 31 21.27 -6.09 -3.87
CA GLN A 31 20.76 -7.44 -3.69
C GLN A 31 19.23 -7.45 -3.57
N PRO A 32 18.56 -8.44 -4.19
CA PRO A 32 17.11 -8.54 -4.15
C PRO A 32 16.62 -8.89 -2.74
N ILE A 33 15.60 -8.16 -2.26
CA ILE A 33 14.97 -8.41 -0.97
C ILE A 33 14.05 -9.64 -1.09
N THR A 34 14.19 -10.59 -0.15
CA THR A 34 13.35 -11.80 -0.09
C THR A 34 12.37 -11.77 1.08
N LEU A 35 11.37 -12.65 1.07
CA LEU A 35 10.42 -12.80 2.17
C LEU A 35 11.11 -13.07 3.52
N ALA A 36 12.20 -13.85 3.53
CA ALA A 36 12.98 -14.08 4.74
C ALA A 36 13.59 -12.80 5.32
N THR A 37 14.05 -11.89 4.46
CA THR A 37 14.59 -10.58 4.86
C THR A 37 13.51 -9.72 5.49
N ILE A 38 12.32 -9.68 4.87
CA ILE A 38 11.16 -8.94 5.39
C ILE A 38 10.70 -9.51 6.74
N ARG A 39 10.59 -10.84 6.85
CA ARG A 39 10.26 -11.52 8.13
C ARG A 39 11.25 -11.18 9.24
N THR A 40 12.54 -11.26 8.96
CA THR A 40 13.59 -10.92 9.94
C THR A 40 13.45 -9.48 10.42
N PHE A 41 13.08 -8.58 9.50
CA PHE A 41 12.84 -7.18 9.82
C PHE A 41 11.60 -7.01 10.73
N VAL A 42 10.46 -7.63 10.41
CA VAL A 42 9.24 -7.57 11.24
C VAL A 42 9.50 -8.13 12.64
N ILE A 43 10.23 -9.25 12.77
CA ILE A 43 10.66 -9.79 14.07
C ILE A 43 11.48 -8.77 14.84
N GLY A 44 12.37 -8.03 14.16
CA GLY A 44 13.21 -6.99 14.77
C GLY A 44 12.45 -5.74 15.22
N LEU A 45 11.25 -5.49 14.69
CA LEU A 45 10.38 -4.40 15.10
C LEU A 45 9.54 -4.73 16.34
N LEU A 46 9.39 -6.01 16.68
CA LEU A 46 8.63 -6.43 17.87
C LEU A 46 9.39 -6.01 19.14
N PRO A 47 8.82 -5.14 20.00
CA PRO A 47 9.49 -4.70 21.21
C PRO A 47 9.60 -5.84 22.24
N ALA A 48 10.76 -5.94 22.90
CA ALA A 48 11.04 -6.99 23.89
C ALA A 48 10.33 -6.80 25.25
N ALA A 49 9.72 -5.63 25.52
CA ALA A 49 9.05 -5.36 26.79
C ALA A 49 7.97 -4.27 26.67
N PHE A 50 6.80 -4.65 27.16
CA PHE A 50 5.51 -3.95 27.25
C PHE A 50 5.56 -2.50 27.79
N THR A 51 4.86 -1.59 27.10
CA THR A 51 4.14 -0.47 27.73
C THR A 51 2.76 -0.25 27.11
N GLU A 52 1.76 -0.13 27.99
CA GLU A 52 0.34 -0.33 27.75
C GLU A 52 -0.33 0.73 26.85
N THR A 53 -1.26 0.25 26.03
CA THR A 53 -2.34 0.92 25.27
C THR A 53 -2.09 1.30 23.79
N GLU A 54 -1.12 2.14 23.42
CA GLU A 54 -0.84 2.40 21.97
C GLU A 54 -0.11 1.23 21.28
N GLN A 55 0.64 0.42 22.04
CA GLN A 55 1.35 -0.75 21.52
C GLN A 55 0.46 -1.95 21.25
N LEU A 56 -0.74 -2.05 21.83
CA LEU A 56 -1.60 -3.21 21.62
C LEU A 56 -2.04 -3.30 20.16
N HIS A 57 -2.43 -2.17 19.55
CA HIS A 57 -2.79 -2.11 18.13
C HIS A 57 -1.59 -2.41 17.22
N HIS A 58 -0.42 -1.82 17.51
CA HIS A 58 0.77 -2.04 16.70
C HIS A 58 1.33 -3.48 16.83
N PHE A 59 1.16 -4.09 18.01
CA PHE A 59 1.55 -5.47 18.28
C PHE A 59 0.62 -6.47 17.58
N ASP A 60 -0.71 -6.29 17.67
CA ASP A 60 -1.68 -7.13 16.96
C ASP A 60 -1.44 -7.09 15.44
N VAL A 61 -1.15 -5.90 14.91
CA VAL A 61 -0.80 -5.72 13.49
C VAL A 61 0.51 -6.44 13.17
N ASN A 62 1.58 -6.28 13.96
CA ASN A 62 2.86 -6.94 13.68
C ASN A 62 2.84 -8.46 13.85
N GLU A 63 2.07 -9.00 14.81
CA GLU A 63 1.89 -10.44 14.99
C GLU A 63 1.08 -11.03 13.84
N SER A 64 0.02 -10.33 13.40
CA SER A 64 -0.74 -10.70 12.20
C SER A 64 0.10 -10.64 10.92
N LEU A 65 0.98 -9.65 10.78
CA LEU A 65 1.91 -9.53 9.65
C LEU A 65 2.94 -10.68 9.66
N LEU A 66 3.39 -11.10 10.84
CA LEU A 66 4.34 -12.19 10.99
C LEU A 66 3.70 -13.54 10.61
N ASP A 67 2.49 -13.81 11.10
CA ASP A 67 1.71 -15.01 10.76
C ASP A 67 1.42 -15.05 9.25
N GLU A 68 1.08 -13.91 8.66
CA GLU A 68 0.87 -13.79 7.23
C GLU A 68 2.17 -14.06 6.43
N LEU A 69 3.30 -13.47 6.84
CA LEU A 69 4.62 -13.73 6.24
C LEU A 69 5.02 -15.20 6.37
N ASP A 70 4.78 -15.83 7.52
CA ASP A 70 5.05 -17.25 7.73
C ASP A 70 4.18 -18.13 6.80
N GLY A 71 2.91 -17.75 6.57
CA GLY A 71 2.06 -18.39 5.58
C GLY A 71 2.57 -18.25 4.14
N LEU A 72 3.02 -17.05 3.75
CA LEU A 72 3.61 -16.82 2.43
C LEU A 72 4.95 -17.57 2.26
N ILE A 73 5.78 -17.65 3.30
CA ILE A 73 7.04 -18.39 3.26
C ILE A 73 6.80 -19.91 3.18
N ASP A 74 5.80 -20.44 3.86
CA ASP A 74 5.43 -21.87 3.74
C ASP A 74 4.96 -22.20 2.32
N GLU A 75 4.18 -21.32 1.69
CA GLU A 75 3.60 -21.57 0.35
C GLU A 75 4.57 -21.27 -0.82
N PHE A 76 5.43 -20.25 -0.69
CA PHE A 76 6.27 -19.73 -1.77
C PHE A 76 7.78 -19.86 -1.52
N GLY A 77 8.18 -20.11 -0.28
CA GLY A 77 9.57 -20.29 0.13
C GLY A 77 10.26 -19.02 0.59
N GLU A 78 11.24 -19.19 1.48
CA GLU A 78 12.03 -18.12 2.10
C GLU A 78 12.85 -17.27 1.10
N THR A 79 13.14 -17.84 -0.07
CA THR A 79 13.93 -17.20 -1.15
C THR A 79 13.06 -16.47 -2.17
N ALA A 80 11.73 -16.49 -2.00
CA ALA A 80 10.83 -15.75 -2.88
C ALA A 80 11.12 -14.25 -2.78
N LEU A 81 11.11 -13.58 -3.93
CA LEU A 81 11.41 -12.15 -4.03
C LEU A 81 10.24 -11.36 -3.49
N ALA A 82 10.52 -10.42 -2.58
CA ALA A 82 9.47 -9.64 -1.94
C ALA A 82 8.73 -8.73 -2.94
N ILE A 83 9.41 -8.30 -4.01
CA ILE A 83 8.82 -7.47 -5.07
C ILE A 83 7.60 -8.11 -5.76
N ASP A 84 7.52 -9.44 -5.82
CA ASP A 84 6.38 -10.15 -6.41
C ASP A 84 5.12 -10.09 -5.51
N PHE A 85 5.27 -9.63 -4.26
CA PHE A 85 4.20 -9.58 -3.25
C PHE A 85 3.74 -8.15 -2.95
N VAL A 86 4.27 -7.16 -3.66
CA VAL A 86 3.77 -5.79 -3.63
C VAL A 86 2.47 -5.73 -4.42
N GLN A 87 1.40 -5.30 -3.77
CA GLN A 87 0.17 -4.93 -4.43
C GLN A 87 0.35 -3.59 -5.13
N ASP A 88 0.08 -3.59 -6.43
CA ASP A 88 -0.07 -2.39 -7.23
C ASP A 88 -1.52 -1.86 -7.17
N VAL A 89 -2.07 -1.77 -5.97
CA VAL A 89 -3.38 -1.16 -5.71
C VAL A 89 -3.19 0.03 -4.79
N ALA A 90 -4.04 1.03 -4.95
CA ALA A 90 -4.07 2.18 -4.07
C ALA A 90 -4.35 1.73 -2.62
N SER A 91 -3.72 2.40 -1.66
CA SER A 91 -4.04 2.33 -0.24
C SER A 91 -5.53 2.62 -0.02
N GLU A 92 -6.07 2.24 1.14
CA GLU A 92 -7.46 2.60 1.50
C GLU A 92 -7.74 4.11 1.40
N PRO A 93 -6.92 5.00 1.99
CA PRO A 93 -7.15 6.44 1.85
C PRO A 93 -6.99 6.91 0.40
N LEU A 94 -6.01 6.40 -0.37
CA LEU A 94 -5.89 6.76 -1.79
C LEU A 94 -7.07 6.22 -2.63
N SER A 95 -7.62 5.05 -2.28
CA SER A 95 -8.82 4.50 -2.91
C SER A 95 -10.02 5.40 -2.66
N ARG A 96 -10.23 5.89 -1.43
CA ARG A 96 -11.28 6.88 -1.13
C ARG A 96 -11.10 8.18 -1.91
N VAL A 97 -9.87 8.65 -2.07
CA VAL A 97 -9.56 9.80 -2.92
C VAL A 97 -9.97 9.52 -4.36
N ILE A 98 -9.55 8.39 -4.93
CA ILE A 98 -9.89 7.97 -6.31
C ILE A 98 -11.41 7.89 -6.48
N GLU A 99 -12.12 7.27 -5.53
CA GLU A 99 -13.57 7.18 -5.51
C GLU A 99 -14.24 8.55 -5.46
N ALA A 100 -13.77 9.45 -4.60
CA ALA A 100 -14.32 10.80 -4.50
C ALA A 100 -14.24 11.54 -5.85
N VAL A 101 -13.16 11.36 -6.61
CA VAL A 101 -13.04 11.97 -7.94
C VAL A 101 -13.74 11.15 -9.04
N MET A 102 -13.98 9.85 -8.83
CA MET A 102 -14.79 9.01 -9.74
C MET A 102 -16.27 9.34 -9.66
N TYR A 103 -16.79 9.53 -8.45
CA TYR A 103 -18.19 9.84 -8.18
C TYR A 103 -18.50 11.34 -8.26
N ASP A 104 -17.55 12.18 -8.67
CA ASP A 104 -17.82 13.60 -8.93
C ASP A 104 -18.78 13.75 -10.12
N GLU A 105 -19.96 14.28 -9.83
CA GLU A 105 -21.08 14.40 -10.78
C GLU A 105 -20.76 15.29 -11.99
N ASN A 106 -19.71 16.12 -11.92
CA ASN A 106 -19.32 17.03 -12.99
C ASN A 106 -18.36 16.38 -14.00
N ARG A 107 -17.89 15.16 -13.74
CA ARG A 107 -16.95 14.47 -14.64
C ARG A 107 -17.63 13.74 -15.79
N GLN A 108 -16.99 13.83 -16.95
CA GLN A 108 -17.46 13.21 -18.19
C GLN A 108 -16.71 11.93 -18.56
N ALA A 109 -15.59 11.63 -17.88
CA ALA A 109 -14.75 10.48 -18.13
C ALA A 109 -14.15 9.95 -16.82
N PRO A 110 -13.78 8.65 -16.75
CA PRO A 110 -13.08 8.11 -15.60
C PRO A 110 -11.74 8.86 -15.34
N PRO A 111 -11.36 9.08 -14.08
CA PRO A 111 -10.07 9.68 -13.74
C PRO A 111 -8.89 8.87 -14.28
N THR A 112 -7.86 9.57 -14.74
CA THR A 112 -6.51 9.03 -14.82
C THR A 112 -5.73 9.33 -13.54
N LEU A 113 -4.61 8.63 -13.31
CA LEU A 113 -3.72 8.90 -12.17
C LEU A 113 -3.25 10.36 -12.15
N GLY A 114 -2.94 10.96 -13.30
CA GLY A 114 -2.63 12.38 -13.42
C GLY A 114 -3.76 13.29 -12.94
N ALA A 115 -5.00 12.94 -13.33
CA ALA A 115 -6.17 13.71 -12.93
C ALA A 115 -6.47 13.59 -11.43
N ILE A 116 -6.07 12.49 -10.78
CA ILE A 116 -6.12 12.35 -9.31
C ILE A 116 -5.06 13.24 -8.66
N LYS A 117 -3.82 13.20 -9.16
CA LYS A 117 -2.74 14.07 -8.68
C LYS A 117 -3.09 15.56 -8.80
N GLU A 118 -3.66 15.99 -9.93
CA GLU A 118 -4.14 17.36 -10.11
C GLU A 118 -5.25 17.73 -9.12
N ALA A 119 -6.17 16.80 -8.83
CA ALA A 119 -7.23 17.02 -7.85
C ALA A 119 -6.66 17.16 -6.44
N ILE A 120 -5.67 16.35 -6.07
CA ILE A 120 -4.92 16.47 -4.81
C ILE A 120 -4.28 17.86 -4.71
N PHE A 121 -3.57 18.32 -5.75
CA PHE A 121 -2.99 19.67 -5.80
C PHE A 121 -4.03 20.80 -5.75
N SER A 122 -5.24 20.53 -6.24
CA SER A 122 -6.36 21.47 -6.21
C SER A 122 -7.06 21.55 -4.85
N GLY A 123 -6.56 20.84 -3.83
CA GLY A 123 -7.08 20.88 -2.47
C GLY A 123 -8.15 19.82 -2.17
N LEU A 124 -8.23 18.74 -2.96
CA LEU A 124 -9.15 17.64 -2.72
C LEU A 124 -8.94 17.00 -1.33
N LEU A 125 -7.69 16.82 -0.88
CA LEU A 125 -7.39 16.23 0.42
C LEU A 125 -8.00 17.04 1.57
N ALA A 126 -7.80 18.36 1.57
CA ALA A 126 -8.38 19.25 2.57
C ALA A 126 -9.92 19.25 2.55
N ARG A 127 -10.53 19.07 1.37
CA ARG A 127 -11.98 18.89 1.25
C ARG A 127 -12.43 17.58 1.88
N LEU A 128 -11.78 16.45 1.57
CA LEU A 128 -12.12 15.14 2.10
C LEU A 128 -11.95 15.04 3.62
N VAL A 129 -10.91 15.68 4.16
CA VAL A 129 -10.73 15.84 5.61
C VAL A 129 -11.87 16.65 6.21
N GLY A 130 -12.26 17.76 5.56
CA GLY A 130 -13.40 18.57 6.00
C GLY A 130 -14.77 17.87 5.90
N GLU A 131 -14.91 16.89 5.00
CA GLU A 131 -16.09 16.04 4.85
C GLU A 131 -16.11 14.84 5.81
N GLY A 132 -15.00 14.58 6.52
CA GLY A 132 -14.82 13.42 7.39
C GLY A 132 -14.64 12.11 6.63
N ALA A 133 -14.25 12.17 5.35
CA ALA A 133 -13.94 11.01 4.52
C ALA A 133 -12.47 10.57 4.63
N LEU A 134 -11.61 11.45 5.12
CA LEU A 134 -10.21 11.19 5.49
C LEU A 134 -9.95 11.83 6.87
N ASP A 135 -9.10 11.20 7.66
CA ASP A 135 -8.53 11.80 8.86
C ASP A 135 -7.35 12.72 8.51
N GLU A 136 -6.98 13.61 9.45
CA GLU A 136 -5.95 14.65 9.27
C GLU A 136 -4.51 14.12 9.18
N ASP A 137 -4.34 12.83 9.45
CA ASP A 137 -3.09 12.08 9.41
C ASP A 137 -3.06 11.06 8.26
N GLU A 138 -4.21 10.82 7.60
CA GLU A 138 -4.31 9.95 6.43
C GLU A 138 -3.90 10.64 5.11
N ASP A 139 -3.84 11.98 5.07
CA ASP A 139 -3.41 12.72 3.88
C ASP A 139 -1.87 12.75 3.72
N ASP A 140 -1.14 12.48 4.80
CA ASP A 140 0.31 12.38 4.83
C ASP A 140 0.78 11.17 4.00
N GLY A 141 1.50 11.44 2.91
CA GLY A 141 2.07 10.41 2.04
C GLY A 141 1.24 10.03 0.81
N LEU A 142 -0.04 10.42 0.72
CA LEU A 142 -0.89 10.09 -0.46
C LEU A 142 -0.34 10.68 -1.77
N LEU A 143 0.31 11.85 -1.70
CA LEU A 143 0.94 12.46 -2.85
C LEU A 143 2.15 11.64 -3.33
N ALA A 144 2.95 11.09 -2.40
CA ALA A 144 4.09 10.25 -2.75
C ALA A 144 3.63 8.90 -3.32
N GLU A 145 2.52 8.38 -2.81
CA GLU A 145 1.90 7.15 -3.31
C GLU A 145 1.37 7.32 -4.74
N ILE A 146 0.61 8.38 -5.03
CA ILE A 146 0.13 8.64 -6.40
C ILE A 146 1.29 8.91 -7.37
N ASP A 147 2.36 9.58 -6.92
CA ASP A 147 3.57 9.75 -7.72
C ASP A 147 4.22 8.41 -8.07
N THR A 148 4.31 7.49 -7.11
CA THR A 148 4.84 6.13 -7.33
C THR A 148 4.02 5.36 -8.36
N LEU A 149 2.69 5.43 -8.28
CA LEU A 149 1.80 4.80 -9.26
C LEU A 149 1.94 5.43 -10.65
N ILE A 150 2.09 6.75 -10.74
CA ILE A 150 2.31 7.46 -12.02
C ILE A 150 3.67 7.08 -12.62
N GLU A 151 4.73 6.98 -11.82
CA GLU A 151 6.06 6.57 -12.29
C GLU A 151 6.04 5.15 -12.86
N ARG A 152 5.24 4.26 -12.27
CA ARG A 152 5.17 2.84 -12.67
C ARG A 152 4.22 2.58 -13.84
N TYR A 153 3.07 3.25 -13.88
CA TYR A 153 2.00 2.98 -14.85
C TYR A 153 1.76 4.09 -15.87
N GLY A 154 2.28 5.28 -15.61
CA GLY A 154 2.08 6.47 -16.42
C GLY A 154 0.86 7.29 -15.99
N GLU A 155 0.93 8.59 -16.26
CA GLU A 155 -0.09 9.59 -15.91
C GLU A 155 -1.47 9.31 -16.53
N GLU A 156 -1.47 8.67 -17.70
CA GLU A 156 -2.66 8.36 -18.50
C GLU A 156 -3.36 7.06 -18.05
N ALA A 157 -2.80 6.33 -17.08
CA ALA A 157 -3.43 5.11 -16.58
C ALA A 157 -4.73 5.43 -15.83
N LEU A 158 -5.78 4.64 -16.06
CA LEU A 158 -7.08 4.84 -15.39
C LEU A 158 -6.97 4.52 -13.91
N ALA A 159 -7.37 5.47 -13.06
CA ALA A 159 -7.28 5.34 -11.61
C ALA A 159 -8.18 4.22 -11.07
N GLU A 160 -9.28 3.91 -11.75
CA GLU A 160 -10.21 2.82 -11.38
C GLU A 160 -9.54 1.44 -11.33
N ASN A 161 -8.47 1.23 -12.12
CA ASN A 161 -7.75 -0.05 -12.14
C ASN A 161 -6.94 -0.30 -10.87
N PHE A 162 -6.69 0.76 -10.10
CA PHE A 162 -5.93 0.72 -8.85
C PHE A 162 -6.86 0.78 -7.64
N LEU A 163 -8.18 0.90 -7.85
CA LEU A 163 -9.14 0.85 -6.75
C LEU A 163 -9.13 -0.51 -6.09
N ARG A 164 -9.03 -0.49 -4.77
CA ARG A 164 -9.33 -1.64 -3.94
C ARG A 164 -10.84 -1.65 -3.67
N TYR A 165 -11.54 -2.66 -4.19
CA TYR A 165 -12.91 -2.95 -3.75
C TYR A 165 -12.84 -3.74 -2.45
N GLU A 166 -13.20 -3.12 -1.33
CA GLU A 166 -13.51 -3.82 -0.08
C GLU A 166 -15.00 -4.18 0.04
#